data_AF-A0A2V1JXG2-F1
#
_entry.id   AF-A0A2V1JXG2-F1
#
_cell.length_a   1.000
_cell.length_b   1.000
_cell.length_c   1.000
_cell.angle_alpha   90.00
_cell.angle_beta   90.00
_cell.angle_gamma   90.00
#
_symmetry.space_group_name_H-M   'P 1'
#
loop_
_entity.id
_entity.type
_entity.pdbx_description
1 polymer ?
#
loop_
_entity_poly.entity_id
_entity_poly.type
_entity_poly.pdbx_seq_one_letter_code
_entity_poly.pdbx_strand_id
1 'polypeptide(L)'
;MITYAPPDSDTPLRAVVLNGSPSASSRTRVLLDALQARLAQALPLDTRFIDLPDLVPHIGTALSAQHLPAPAQDTLRQIGNADLLIVGSPVFKGSLPGLFKHLFDLIDQDALIGTPVLLAATGGSPRHSLFIDHQLRPLFSFFQALTLPIGVYGTPDEIIGGRIAAPLLAERIELAASQALPVLKALQRARQPLASELLEA
;
A
#
# COMPACT_ATOMS: atom_id res chain seq x y z
N MET A 1 -11.42 -1.97 44.95
CA MET A 1 -11.11 -2.65 43.68
C MET A 1 -11.22 -1.61 42.58
N ILE A 2 -10.09 -1.11 42.10
CA ILE A 2 -10.06 -0.23 40.94
C ILE A 2 -10.19 -1.14 39.73
N THR A 3 -11.32 -1.07 39.04
CA THR A 3 -11.51 -1.77 37.77
C THR A 3 -10.61 -1.11 36.74
N TYR A 4 -9.48 -1.73 36.43
CA TYR A 4 -8.68 -1.39 35.27
C TYR A 4 -9.45 -1.84 34.04
N ALA A 5 -10.18 -0.92 33.40
CA ALA A 5 -10.59 -1.12 32.03
C ALA A 5 -9.30 -1.10 31.19
N PRO A 6 -9.03 -2.12 30.34
CA PRO A 6 -7.90 -2.03 29.42
C PRO A 6 -8.07 -0.77 28.55
N PRO A 7 -6.98 -0.12 28.12
CA PRO A 7 -7.08 1.00 27.18
C PRO A 7 -7.61 0.47 25.84
N ASP A 8 -8.93 0.41 25.71
CA ASP A 8 -9.60 0.34 24.42
C ASP A 8 -9.36 1.67 23.72
N SER A 9 -8.28 1.74 22.95
CA SER A 9 -8.19 2.64 21.80
C SER A 9 -7.32 2.00 20.73
N ASP A 10 -7.90 1.00 20.07
CA ASP A 10 -7.38 0.36 18.85
C ASP A 10 -7.48 1.38 17.69
N THR A 11 -6.73 2.49 17.81
CA THR A 11 -6.80 3.61 16.85
C THR A 11 -6.44 3.04 15.48
N PRO A 12 -7.34 3.17 14.48
CA PRO A 12 -7.11 2.58 13.18
C PRO A 12 -5.88 3.22 12.54
N LEU A 13 -5.02 2.40 11.94
CA LEU A 13 -3.96 2.92 11.07
C LEU A 13 -4.58 3.45 9.79
N ARG A 14 -4.13 4.62 9.33
CA ARG A 14 -4.52 5.16 8.03
C ARG A 14 -3.85 4.35 6.93
N ALA A 15 -4.59 3.47 6.29
CA ALA A 15 -4.11 2.64 5.21
C ALA A 15 -4.46 3.28 3.86
N VAL A 16 -3.49 3.35 2.95
CA VAL A 16 -3.73 3.69 1.55
C VAL A 16 -3.52 2.44 0.70
N VAL A 17 -4.52 2.08 -0.10
CA VAL A 17 -4.41 1.06 -1.14
C VAL A 17 -4.28 1.76 -2.48
N LEU A 18 -3.10 1.67 -3.11
CA LEU A 18 -2.81 2.32 -4.38
C LEU A 18 -2.72 1.28 -5.51
N ASN A 19 -3.73 1.29 -6.39
CA ASN A 19 -3.74 0.47 -7.61
C ASN A 19 -3.12 1.26 -8.77
N GLY A 20 -1.90 0.87 -9.15
CA GLY A 20 -1.12 1.42 -10.26
C GLY A 20 -1.50 0.92 -11.65
N SER A 21 -2.59 0.16 -11.79
CA SER A 21 -3.08 -0.25 -13.10
C SER A 21 -3.76 0.91 -13.82
N PRO A 22 -3.45 1.18 -15.10
CA PRO A 22 -4.18 2.17 -15.88
C PRO A 22 -5.57 1.69 -16.35
N SER A 23 -5.97 0.46 -16.01
CA SER A 23 -7.28 -0.13 -16.35
C SER A 23 -8.17 -0.27 -15.12
N ALA A 24 -9.45 0.09 -15.27
CA ALA A 24 -10.49 -0.06 -14.25
C ALA A 24 -10.77 -1.54 -13.90
N SER A 25 -10.67 -2.45 -14.88
CA SER A 25 -10.66 -3.89 -14.63
C SER A 25 -9.21 -4.35 -14.45
N SER A 26 -8.81 -4.56 -13.20
CA SER A 26 -7.41 -4.80 -12.84
C SER A 26 -7.27 -6.03 -11.94
N ARG A 27 -6.53 -7.05 -12.40
CA ARG A 27 -6.06 -8.14 -11.52
C ARG A 27 -5.21 -7.60 -10.37
N THR A 28 -4.50 -6.49 -10.59
CA THR A 28 -3.75 -5.80 -9.53
C THR A 28 -4.70 -5.29 -8.44
N ARG A 29 -5.87 -4.76 -8.79
CA ARG A 29 -6.87 -4.33 -7.81
C ARG A 29 -7.38 -5.51 -6.98
N VAL A 30 -7.73 -6.62 -7.63
CA VAL A 30 -8.16 -7.86 -6.95
C VAL A 30 -7.11 -8.34 -5.94
N LEU A 31 -5.83 -8.32 -6.33
CA LEU A 31 -4.74 -8.71 -5.45
C LEU A 31 -4.58 -7.76 -4.25
N LEU A 32 -4.70 -6.47 -4.48
CA LEU A 32 -4.62 -5.44 -3.44
C LEU A 32 -5.80 -5.52 -2.46
N ASP A 33 -7.02 -5.73 -2.96
CA ASP A 33 -8.21 -5.91 -2.13
C ASP A 33 -8.06 -7.15 -1.24
N ALA A 34 -7.49 -8.25 -1.76
CA ALA A 34 -7.25 -9.45 -0.97
C ALA A 34 -6.20 -9.21 0.14
N LEU A 35 -5.11 -8.49 -0.15
CA LEU A 35 -4.09 -8.13 0.84
C LEU A 35 -4.65 -7.21 1.93
N GLN A 36 -5.41 -6.18 1.52
CA GLN A 36 -6.04 -5.24 2.44
C GLN A 36 -7.06 -5.95 3.33
N ALA A 37 -7.95 -6.76 2.73
CA ALA A 37 -8.96 -7.51 3.47
C ALA A 37 -8.32 -8.42 4.50
N ARG A 38 -7.19 -9.05 4.14
CA ARG A 38 -6.49 -9.92 5.08
C ARG A 38 -5.84 -9.16 6.24
N LEU A 39 -5.21 -8.02 5.98
CA LEU A 39 -4.67 -7.17 7.04
C LEU A 39 -5.78 -6.62 7.95
N ALA A 40 -6.91 -6.20 7.37
CA ALA A 40 -8.05 -5.66 8.12
C ALA A 40 -8.71 -6.67 9.07
N GLN A 41 -8.54 -7.97 8.84
CA GLN A 41 -8.97 -9.02 9.78
C GLN A 41 -8.11 -9.08 11.06
N ALA A 42 -6.89 -8.54 11.02
CA ALA A 42 -5.89 -8.71 12.06
C ALA A 42 -5.54 -7.41 12.82
N LEU A 43 -5.89 -6.25 12.26
CA LEU A 43 -5.77 -4.94 12.89
C LEU A 43 -6.79 -3.95 12.28
N PRO A 44 -7.23 -2.91 13.02
CA PRO A 44 -8.13 -1.91 12.49
C PRO A 44 -7.41 -0.98 11.50
N LEU A 45 -8.00 -0.80 10.32
CA LEU A 45 -7.49 0.04 9.25
C LEU A 45 -8.56 1.04 8.81
N ASP A 46 -8.25 2.34 8.83
CA ASP A 46 -9.00 3.37 8.11
C ASP A 46 -8.46 3.41 6.68
N THR A 47 -9.13 2.70 5.77
CA THR A 47 -8.59 2.42 4.44
C THR A 47 -9.13 3.40 3.39
N ARG A 48 -8.22 4.01 2.64
CA ARG A 48 -8.52 4.77 1.41
C ARG A 48 -8.04 3.99 0.19
N PHE A 49 -8.91 3.82 -0.79
CA PHE A 49 -8.57 3.22 -2.08
C PHE A 49 -8.32 4.32 -3.10
N ILE A 50 -7.18 4.24 -3.79
CA ILE A 50 -6.78 5.16 -4.85
C ILE A 50 -6.49 4.31 -6.09
N ASP A 51 -7.23 4.56 -7.15
CA ASP A 51 -7.00 3.96 -8.45
C ASP A 51 -6.31 4.96 -9.38
N LEU A 52 -5.19 4.55 -9.98
CA LEU A 52 -4.45 5.38 -10.92
C LEU A 52 -5.32 5.97 -12.06
N PRO A 53 -6.28 5.24 -12.67
CA PRO A 53 -7.11 5.79 -13.75
C PRO A 53 -7.88 7.06 -13.35
N ASP A 54 -8.27 7.18 -12.08
CA ASP A 54 -8.98 8.36 -11.57
C ASP A 54 -8.05 9.58 -11.45
N LEU A 55 -6.75 9.34 -11.31
CA LEU A 55 -5.72 10.38 -11.24
C LEU A 55 -5.17 10.78 -12.61
N VAL A 56 -5.20 9.89 -13.60
CA VAL A 56 -4.62 10.14 -14.95
C VAL A 56 -5.05 11.48 -15.55
N PRO A 57 -6.35 11.87 -15.55
CA PRO A 57 -6.78 13.16 -16.10
C PRO A 57 -6.14 14.38 -15.43
N HIS A 58 -5.69 14.23 -14.18
CA HIS A 58 -5.13 15.32 -13.38
C HIS A 58 -3.59 15.35 -13.42
N ILE A 59 -2.95 14.19 -13.50
CA ILE A 59 -1.48 14.09 -13.45
C ILE A 59 -0.83 14.06 -14.82
N GLY A 60 -1.52 13.61 -15.88
CA GLY A 60 -0.90 13.28 -17.17
C GLY A 60 -0.17 14.42 -17.89
N THR A 61 -0.54 15.67 -17.60
CA THR A 61 0.13 16.88 -18.15
C THR A 61 0.94 17.65 -17.11
N ALA A 62 0.94 17.22 -15.85
CA ALA A 62 1.58 17.94 -14.77
C ALA A 62 3.07 17.59 -14.70
N LEU A 63 3.94 18.58 -14.83
CA LEU A 63 5.40 18.37 -14.72
C LEU A 63 5.94 18.57 -13.30
N SER A 64 5.09 19.02 -12.37
CA SER A 64 5.42 19.17 -10.96
C SER A 64 4.16 19.25 -10.10
N ALA A 65 4.27 18.89 -8.83
CA ALA A 65 3.14 18.83 -7.89
C ALA A 65 2.36 20.14 -7.77
N GLN A 66 3.04 21.29 -7.87
CA GLN A 66 2.43 22.62 -7.77
C GLN A 66 1.40 22.91 -8.89
N HIS A 67 1.49 22.21 -10.03
CA HIS A 67 0.59 22.39 -11.16
C HIS A 67 -0.63 21.45 -11.10
N LEU A 68 -0.73 20.62 -10.06
CA LEU A 68 -1.86 19.72 -9.89
C LEU A 68 -3.10 20.49 -9.41
N PRO A 69 -4.30 20.12 -9.87
CA PRO A 69 -5.53 20.64 -9.28
C PRO A 69 -5.68 20.11 -7.84
N ALA A 70 -6.45 20.83 -7.02
CA ALA A 70 -6.62 20.51 -5.59
C ALA A 70 -6.96 19.02 -5.31
N PRO A 71 -7.90 18.36 -6.02
CA PRO A 71 -8.20 16.95 -5.77
C PRO A 71 -6.99 16.00 -5.93
N ALA A 72 -6.11 16.27 -6.90
CA ALA A 72 -4.91 15.47 -7.11
C ALA A 72 -3.85 15.77 -6.03
N GLN A 73 -3.68 17.04 -5.64
CA GLN A 73 -2.81 17.39 -4.51
C GLN A 73 -3.29 16.73 -3.20
N ASP A 74 -4.59 16.70 -2.96
CA ASP A 74 -5.20 16.03 -1.80
C ASP A 74 -4.88 14.54 -1.80
N THR A 75 -4.94 13.91 -2.98
CA THR A 75 -4.57 12.50 -3.13
C THR A 75 -3.09 12.26 -2.84
N LEU A 76 -2.19 13.11 -3.33
CA LEU A 76 -0.76 13.01 -2.99
C LEU A 76 -0.53 13.17 -1.48
N ARG A 77 -1.24 14.10 -0.83
CA ARG A 77 -1.18 14.26 0.63
C ARG A 77 -1.71 13.03 1.36
N GLN A 78 -2.75 12.35 0.85
CA GLN A 78 -3.23 11.11 1.46
C GLN A 78 -2.18 10.01 1.37
N ILE A 79 -1.50 9.86 0.23
CA ILE A 79 -0.40 8.89 0.06
C ILE A 79 0.74 9.21 1.02
N GLY A 80 1.22 10.47 1.06
CA GLY A 80 2.32 10.89 1.92
C GLY A 80 2.01 10.90 3.42
N ASN A 81 0.73 10.86 3.81
CA ASN A 81 0.31 10.80 5.21
C ASN A 81 -0.13 9.39 5.62
N ALA A 82 0.04 8.37 4.80
CA ALA A 82 -0.37 7.01 5.13
C ALA A 82 0.48 6.43 6.26
N ASP A 83 -0.17 5.71 7.18
CA ASP A 83 0.53 4.90 8.20
C ASP A 83 0.91 3.52 7.65
N LEU A 84 0.26 3.10 6.57
CA LEU A 84 0.54 1.91 5.77
C LEU A 84 0.17 2.19 4.32
N LEU A 85 1.09 1.92 3.39
CA LEU A 85 0.82 1.91 1.96
C LEU A 85 0.79 0.46 1.44
N ILE A 86 -0.34 0.04 0.87
CA ILE A 86 -0.47 -1.21 0.12
C ILE A 86 -0.50 -0.82 -1.36
N VAL A 87 0.57 -1.11 -2.10
CA VAL A 87 0.73 -0.61 -3.46
C VAL A 87 0.94 -1.74 -4.44
N GLY A 88 0.26 -1.67 -5.57
CA GLY A 88 0.32 -2.69 -6.60
C GLY A 88 0.44 -2.10 -7.99
N SER A 89 1.25 -2.72 -8.85
CA SER A 89 1.36 -2.35 -10.27
C SER A 89 1.30 -3.57 -11.18
N PRO A 90 0.68 -3.49 -12.37
CA PRO A 90 0.94 -4.48 -13.41
C PRO A 90 2.36 -4.31 -13.96
N VAL A 91 2.93 -5.39 -14.52
CA VAL A 91 4.20 -5.36 -15.26
C VAL A 91 3.93 -5.04 -16.72
N PHE A 92 4.39 -3.87 -17.17
CA PHE A 92 4.28 -3.46 -18.58
C PHE A 92 5.68 -3.41 -19.19
N LYS A 93 5.90 -4.17 -20.28
CA LYS A 93 7.21 -4.25 -20.98
C LYS A 93 8.39 -4.57 -20.05
N GLY A 94 8.15 -5.39 -19.01
CA GLY A 94 9.18 -5.79 -18.05
C GLY A 94 9.51 -4.74 -16.97
N SER A 95 8.79 -3.62 -16.93
CA SER A 95 9.05 -2.51 -16.01
C SER A 95 7.73 -1.86 -15.52
N LEU A 96 7.89 -0.73 -14.82
CA LEU A 96 6.82 0.08 -14.26
C LEU A 96 6.02 0.72 -15.40
N PRO A 97 4.68 0.77 -15.32
CA PRO A 97 3.88 1.62 -16.18
C PRO A 97 4.34 3.08 -16.04
N GLY A 98 4.51 3.79 -17.16
CA GLY A 98 5.00 5.17 -17.14
C GLY A 98 4.14 6.11 -16.30
N LEU A 99 2.81 5.98 -16.37
CA LEU A 99 1.89 6.78 -15.55
C LEU A 99 1.98 6.48 -14.06
N PHE A 100 2.26 5.23 -13.69
CA PHE A 100 2.50 4.86 -12.29
C PHE A 100 3.80 5.52 -11.80
N LYS A 101 4.88 5.40 -12.57
CA LYS A 101 6.15 6.06 -12.22
C LYS A 101 6.00 7.58 -12.17
N HIS A 102 5.26 8.16 -13.11
CA HIS A 102 4.99 9.59 -13.16
C HIS A 102 4.22 10.10 -11.93
N LEU A 103 3.25 9.33 -11.42
CA LEU A 103 2.60 9.65 -10.14
C LEU A 103 3.63 9.79 -9.02
N PHE A 104 4.58 8.85 -8.91
CA PHE A 104 5.64 8.92 -7.90
C PHE A 104 6.64 10.05 -8.15
N ASP A 105 6.88 10.45 -9.40
CA ASP A 105 7.70 11.63 -9.72
C ASP A 105 7.09 12.95 -9.24
N LEU A 106 5.79 12.96 -8.94
CA LEU A 106 5.08 14.11 -8.39
C LEU A 106 4.99 14.09 -6.85
N ILE A 107 5.35 12.98 -6.21
CA ILE A 107 5.35 12.85 -4.76
C ILE A 107 6.68 13.39 -4.22
N ASP A 108 6.62 14.18 -3.14
CA ASP A 108 7.82 14.68 -2.47
C ASP A 108 8.71 13.52 -2.00
N GLN A 109 10.02 13.65 -2.20
CA GLN A 109 10.99 12.58 -1.93
C GLN A 109 10.97 12.11 -0.47
N ASP A 110 10.60 12.98 0.47
CA ASP A 110 10.61 12.71 1.91
C ASP A 110 9.23 12.24 2.40
N ALA A 111 8.21 12.22 1.53
CA ALA A 111 6.83 11.96 1.90
C ALA A 111 6.56 10.54 2.44
N LEU A 112 7.44 9.56 2.17
CA LEU A 112 7.24 8.18 2.61
C LEU A 112 8.35 7.67 3.54
N ILE A 113 9.18 8.57 4.08
CA ILE A 113 10.26 8.18 5.02
C ILE A 113 9.67 7.33 6.15
N GLY A 114 10.21 6.12 6.32
CA GLY A 114 9.80 5.19 7.38
C GLY A 114 8.38 4.61 7.23
N THR A 115 7.64 4.99 6.19
CA THR A 115 6.28 4.47 5.95
C THR A 115 6.36 3.00 5.55
N PRO A 116 5.65 2.08 6.23
CA PRO A 116 5.54 0.69 5.80
C PRO A 116 4.87 0.56 4.44
N VAL A 117 5.50 -0.18 3.53
CA VAL A 117 4.95 -0.41 2.19
C VAL A 117 4.84 -1.90 1.89
N LEU A 118 3.61 -2.39 1.70
CA LEU A 118 3.34 -3.74 1.22
C LEU A 118 3.29 -3.74 -0.31
N LEU A 119 4.21 -4.48 -0.93
CA LEU A 119 4.40 -4.49 -2.38
C LEU A 119 3.61 -5.62 -3.04
N ALA A 120 2.83 -5.28 -4.07
CA ALA A 120 2.14 -6.24 -4.91
C ALA A 120 2.42 -5.99 -6.40
N ALA A 121 2.32 -7.02 -7.21
CA ALA A 121 2.37 -6.86 -8.66
C ALA A 121 1.57 -7.95 -9.37
N THR A 122 1.17 -7.66 -10.61
CA THR A 122 0.65 -8.69 -11.50
C THR A 122 1.36 -8.64 -12.84
N GLY A 123 1.47 -9.78 -13.51
CA GLY A 123 2.02 -9.80 -14.87
C GLY A 123 1.64 -11.06 -15.62
N GLY A 124 1.77 -11.03 -16.94
CA GLY A 124 1.29 -12.11 -17.82
C GLY A 124 2.03 -13.45 -17.68
N SER A 125 3.14 -13.50 -16.93
CA SER A 125 3.95 -14.69 -16.72
C SER A 125 4.72 -14.59 -15.40
N PRO A 126 5.02 -15.70 -14.71
CA PRO A 126 5.87 -15.70 -13.52
C PRO A 126 7.31 -15.24 -13.81
N ARG A 127 7.75 -15.19 -15.07
CA ARG A 127 9.11 -14.77 -15.48
C ARG A 127 9.46 -13.33 -15.08
N HIS A 128 8.48 -12.50 -14.76
CA HIS A 128 8.69 -11.13 -14.29
C HIS A 128 8.45 -10.97 -12.78
N SER A 129 8.40 -12.05 -11.99
CA SER A 129 8.16 -11.97 -10.53
C SER A 129 9.18 -11.08 -9.81
N LEU A 130 10.43 -11.10 -10.27
CA LEU A 130 11.53 -10.25 -9.79
C LEU A 130 11.28 -8.74 -10.00
N PHE A 131 10.22 -8.35 -10.72
CA PHE A 131 9.73 -6.96 -10.77
C PHE A 131 9.52 -6.36 -9.37
N ILE A 132 9.06 -7.17 -8.40
CA ILE A 132 8.90 -6.73 -7.01
C ILE A 132 10.23 -6.16 -6.48
N ASP A 133 11.31 -6.94 -6.58
CA ASP A 133 12.58 -6.59 -5.93
C ASP A 133 13.51 -5.73 -6.79
N HIS A 134 13.33 -5.74 -8.11
CA HIS A 134 14.16 -4.96 -9.03
C HIS A 134 13.51 -3.67 -9.55
N GLN A 135 12.21 -3.45 -9.32
CA GLN A 135 11.52 -2.24 -9.77
C GLN A 135 10.75 -1.56 -8.64
N LEU A 136 9.83 -2.26 -7.97
CA LEU A 136 9.05 -1.64 -6.89
C LEU A 136 9.90 -1.36 -5.65
N ARG A 137 10.64 -2.36 -5.15
CA ARG A 137 11.43 -2.19 -3.94
C ARG A 137 12.46 -1.06 -4.07
N PRO A 138 13.23 -0.93 -5.17
CA PRO A 138 14.14 0.20 -5.35
C PRO A 138 13.42 1.54 -5.45
N LEU A 139 12.24 1.61 -6.09
CA LEU A 139 11.41 2.82 -6.13
C LEU A 139 11.04 3.27 -4.71
N PHE A 140 10.59 2.37 -3.85
CA PHE A 140 10.22 2.72 -2.47
C PHE A 140 11.43 2.92 -1.54
N SER A 141 12.57 2.27 -1.83
CA SER A 141 13.83 2.56 -1.15
C SER A 141 14.33 3.97 -1.45
N PHE A 142 14.09 4.52 -2.64
CA PHE A 142 14.39 5.93 -2.95
C PHE A 142 13.67 6.89 -1.99
N PHE A 143 12.38 6.63 -1.68
CA PHE A 143 11.62 7.40 -0.69
C PHE A 143 11.98 7.07 0.77
N GLN A 144 13.00 6.23 1.00
CA GLN A 144 13.38 5.73 2.33
C GLN A 144 12.20 5.07 3.07
N ALA A 145 11.28 4.47 2.32
CA ALA A 145 10.12 3.79 2.86
C ALA A 145 10.52 2.40 3.41
N LEU A 146 9.81 1.95 4.44
CA LEU A 146 10.03 0.64 5.05
C LEU A 146 9.29 -0.43 4.24
N THR A 147 9.90 -0.91 3.16
CA THR A 147 9.28 -1.99 2.36
C THR A 147 9.16 -3.26 3.19
N LEU A 148 7.96 -3.81 3.27
CA LEU A 148 7.66 -5.03 4.01
C LEU A 148 8.29 -6.25 3.31
N PRO A 149 8.60 -7.32 4.06
CA PRO A 149 9.52 -8.36 3.59
C PRO A 149 8.96 -9.16 2.41
N ILE A 150 7.69 -9.52 2.46
CA ILE A 150 7.05 -10.38 1.46
C ILE A 150 6.27 -9.52 0.48
N GLY A 151 6.77 -9.43 -0.75
CA GLY A 151 5.99 -8.92 -1.87
C GLY A 151 5.18 -10.03 -2.53
N VAL A 152 4.01 -9.69 -3.08
CA VAL A 152 3.09 -10.67 -3.67
C VAL A 152 2.94 -10.44 -5.17
N TYR A 153 3.22 -11.48 -5.95
CA TYR A 153 3.09 -11.46 -7.40
C TYR A 153 1.98 -12.42 -7.84
N GLY A 154 1.05 -11.94 -8.68
CA GLY A 154 -0.04 -12.73 -9.23
C GLY A 154 -0.03 -12.83 -10.76
N THR A 155 -0.37 -13.99 -11.29
CA THR A 155 -0.51 -14.25 -12.73
C THR A 155 -1.97 -14.39 -13.17
N PRO A 156 -2.29 -14.37 -14.48
CA PRO A 156 -3.66 -14.55 -14.96
C PRO A 156 -4.29 -15.88 -14.56
N ASP A 157 -3.49 -16.94 -14.44
CA ASP A 157 -3.98 -18.28 -14.07
C ASP A 157 -4.28 -18.39 -12.57
N GLU A 158 -3.74 -17.47 -11.75
CA GLU A 158 -3.98 -17.43 -10.31
C GLU A 158 -5.12 -16.47 -9.92
N ILE A 159 -5.48 -15.52 -10.79
CA ILE A 159 -6.52 -14.50 -10.55
C ILE A 159 -7.56 -14.55 -11.67
N ILE A 160 -8.66 -15.26 -11.42
CA ILE A 160 -9.68 -15.58 -12.42
C ILE A 160 -11.02 -14.98 -12.01
N GLY A 161 -11.71 -14.30 -12.94
CA GLY A 161 -13.05 -13.77 -12.73
C GLY A 161 -13.16 -12.81 -11.54
N GLY A 162 -12.11 -12.01 -11.31
CA GLY A 162 -12.09 -11.03 -10.21
C GLY A 162 -11.79 -11.62 -8.83
N ARG A 163 -11.29 -12.86 -8.75
CA ARG A 163 -11.00 -13.54 -7.47
C ARG A 163 -9.65 -14.24 -7.47
N ILE A 164 -9.06 -14.39 -6.29
CA ILE A 164 -7.91 -15.26 -6.07
C ILE A 164 -8.39 -16.70 -6.23
N ALA A 165 -7.90 -17.39 -7.26
CA ALA A 165 -8.32 -18.74 -7.63
C ALA A 165 -7.28 -19.81 -7.27
N ALA A 166 -6.00 -19.44 -7.17
CA ALA A 166 -4.93 -20.37 -6.84
C ALA A 166 -4.65 -20.42 -5.32
N PRO A 167 -4.65 -21.62 -4.69
CA PRO A 167 -4.32 -21.78 -3.28
C PRO A 167 -2.95 -21.22 -2.89
N LEU A 168 -1.92 -21.44 -3.72
CA LEU A 168 -0.57 -20.93 -3.45
C LEU A 168 -0.51 -19.39 -3.43
N LEU A 169 -1.32 -18.70 -4.22
CA LEU A 169 -1.40 -17.24 -4.17
C LEU A 169 -2.09 -16.78 -2.88
N ALA A 170 -3.15 -17.48 -2.45
CA ALA A 170 -3.81 -17.21 -1.17
C ALA A 170 -2.85 -17.42 0.01
N GLU A 171 -2.08 -18.51 0.04
CA GLU A 171 -1.06 -18.75 1.06
C GLU A 171 0.03 -17.66 1.10
N ARG A 172 0.43 -17.13 -0.06
CA ARG A 172 1.38 -16.00 -0.14
C ARG A 172 0.77 -14.71 0.40
N ILE A 173 -0.52 -14.45 0.14
CA ILE A 173 -1.24 -13.29 0.71
C ILE A 173 -1.28 -13.40 2.23
N GLU A 174 -1.60 -14.57 2.77
CA GLU A 174 -1.58 -14.87 4.21
C GLU A 174 -0.19 -14.67 4.82
N LEU A 175 0.84 -15.19 4.15
CA LEU A 175 2.22 -15.01 4.60
C LEU A 175 2.63 -13.53 4.59
N ALA A 176 2.27 -12.78 3.55
CA ALA A 176 2.60 -11.38 3.44
C ALA A 176 1.91 -10.54 4.52
N ALA A 177 0.63 -10.78 4.75
CA ALA A 177 -0.11 -10.12 5.81
C ALA A 177 0.47 -10.46 7.18
N SER A 178 0.67 -11.74 7.50
CA SER A 178 1.19 -12.18 8.80
C SER A 178 2.58 -11.63 9.11
N GLN A 179 3.47 -11.58 8.13
CA GLN A 179 4.83 -11.03 8.29
C GLN A 179 4.84 -9.50 8.39
N ALA A 180 3.80 -8.80 7.94
CA ALA A 180 3.66 -7.36 8.13
C ALA A 180 3.17 -7.00 9.55
N LEU A 181 2.39 -7.86 10.20
CA LEU A 181 1.74 -7.56 11.48
C LEU A 181 2.69 -7.10 12.60
N PRO A 182 3.88 -7.68 12.81
CA PRO A 182 4.77 -7.23 13.88
C PRO A 182 5.15 -5.74 13.73
N VAL A 183 5.46 -5.31 12.50
CA VAL A 183 5.81 -3.92 12.19
C VAL A 183 4.59 -3.01 12.39
N LEU A 184 3.44 -3.40 11.85
CA LEU A 184 2.21 -2.59 11.93
C LEU A 184 1.71 -2.43 13.38
N LYS A 185 1.76 -3.51 14.18
CA LYS A 185 1.40 -3.46 15.60
C LYS A 185 2.37 -2.62 16.41
N ALA A 186 3.66 -2.65 16.09
CA ALA A 186 4.63 -1.76 16.74
C ALA A 186 4.33 -0.28 16.44
N LEU A 187 4.01 0.05 15.19
CA LEU A 187 3.64 1.41 14.80
C LEU A 187 2.33 1.87 15.43
N GLN A 188 1.32 1.01 15.46
CA GLN A 188 0.04 1.32 16.10
C GLN A 188 0.23 1.68 17.58
N ARG A 189 1.05 0.90 18.31
CA ARG A 189 1.39 1.18 19.71
C ARG A 189 2.17 2.49 19.87
N ALA A 190 3.15 2.75 19.00
CA ALA A 190 3.93 3.99 19.06
C ALA A 190 3.07 5.25 18.80
N ARG A 191 1.94 5.10 18.11
CA ARG A 191 0.99 6.18 17.82
C ARG A 191 -0.11 6.34 18.87
N GLN A 192 -0.28 5.38 19.77
CA GLN A 192 -1.16 5.59 20.92
C GLN A 192 -0.55 6.72 21.77
N PRO A 193 -1.31 7.77 22.07
CA PRO A 193 -0.81 8.81 22.96
C PRO A 193 -0.38 8.16 24.28
N LEU A 194 0.70 8.65 24.88
CA LEU A 194 1.15 8.33 26.25
C LEU A 194 0.09 8.79 27.27
N ALA A 195 -1.13 8.28 27.18
CA ALA A 195 -2.25 8.65 28.02
C ALA A 195 -2.19 7.86 29.32
N SER A 196 -1.14 8.05 30.15
CA SER A 196 -1.11 7.56 31.54
C SER A 196 0.00 8.15 32.44
N GLU A 197 1.06 8.81 31.95
CA GLU A 197 2.23 9.14 32.82
C GLU A 197 2.41 10.62 33.20
N LEU A 198 1.52 11.54 32.80
CA LEU A 198 1.67 12.98 33.13
C LEU A 198 0.46 13.64 33.82
N LEU A 199 -0.51 12.85 34.31
CA LEU A 199 -1.64 13.37 35.10
C LEU A 199 -1.61 12.96 36.59
N GLU A 200 -0.56 12.28 37.05
CA GLU A 200 -0.34 11.99 38.49
C GLU A 200 1.06 12.39 39.01
N ALA A 201 1.70 13.41 38.41
CA ALA A 201 2.95 13.98 38.94
C ALA A 201 2.77 15.46 39.33
#